data_AF-A0A1Q3H458-F1
#
_entry.id   AF-A0A1Q3H458-F1
#
_cell.length_a   1.000
_cell.length_b   1.000
_cell.length_c   1.000
_cell.angle_alpha   90.00
_cell.angle_beta   90.00
_cell.angle_gamma   90.00
#
_symmetry.space_group_name_H-M   'P 1'
#
loop_
_entity.id
_entity.type
_entity.pdbx_description
1 polymer ?
#
loop_
_entity_poly.entity_id
_entity_poly.type
_entity_poly.pdbx_seq_one_letter_code
_entity_poly.pdbx_strand_id
1 'polypeptide(L)'
;MVRTLFIFILLINACSMPIYAQKQSILQGLLEKHQTNIWKAEQLSKQLLKQGAQSVDWKAELWELGYEVVLKVHTSKQEVMEIYLESRLPSEATRLYVNPQTKQAPIAQLYKAISTDNTQRANEWLHYLDSKPKLLEIANKIFSHCDYKQTIKLSLQSQAIQVNYTNWKNARSIRHKKNYHMLKLDITIMAKLSNASFQAFQFGEHMQVTFSDHSTQQNRREGERILAKIKELHQQFGRD
;
A
#
# COMPACT_ATOMS: atom_id res chain seq x y z
N MET A 1 17.21 69.19 -17.60
CA MET A 1 17.68 67.93 -18.22
C MET A 1 16.76 66.82 -17.77
N VAL A 2 15.80 66.44 -18.61
CA VAL A 2 14.73 65.48 -18.30
C VAL A 2 15.33 64.07 -18.38
N ARG A 3 15.37 63.34 -17.25
CA ARG A 3 15.70 61.91 -17.23
C ARG A 3 14.40 61.13 -17.14
N THR A 4 14.06 60.54 -18.28
CA THR A 4 12.93 59.66 -18.53
C THR A 4 12.97 58.45 -17.59
N LEU A 5 11.90 58.28 -16.81
CA LEU A 5 11.64 57.14 -15.95
C LEU A 5 11.16 55.98 -16.83
N PHE A 6 12.01 54.99 -17.11
CA PHE A 6 11.59 53.73 -17.74
C PHE A 6 10.96 52.83 -16.68
N ILE A 7 9.63 52.78 -16.66
CA ILE A 7 8.88 51.78 -15.90
C ILE A 7 8.92 50.47 -16.69
N PHE A 8 9.74 49.53 -16.21
CA PHE A 8 9.68 48.13 -16.65
C PHE A 8 8.41 47.49 -16.06
N ILE A 9 7.37 47.34 -16.89
CA ILE A 9 6.22 46.49 -16.57
C ILE A 9 6.70 45.04 -16.72
N LEU A 10 7.02 44.42 -15.60
CA LEU A 10 7.19 42.97 -15.49
C LEU A 10 5.79 42.34 -15.66
N LEU A 11 5.47 41.93 -16.89
CA LEU A 11 4.37 41.01 -17.17
C LEU A 11 4.67 39.69 -16.45
N ILE A 12 4.13 39.56 -15.24
CA ILE A 12 3.99 38.27 -14.57
C ILE A 12 3.01 37.47 -15.43
N ASN A 13 3.56 36.64 -16.33
CA ASN A 13 2.83 35.53 -16.90
C ASN A 13 2.49 34.56 -15.76
N ALA A 14 1.39 34.87 -15.06
CA ALA A 14 0.64 33.88 -14.31
C ALA A 14 -0.02 32.95 -15.34
N CYS A 15 0.79 32.06 -15.93
CA CYS A 15 0.25 30.83 -16.47
C CYS A 15 -0.24 30.02 -15.27
N SER A 16 -1.48 30.27 -14.88
CA SER A 16 -2.33 29.33 -14.18
C SER A 16 -2.40 28.07 -15.05
N MET A 17 -1.44 27.15 -14.84
CA MET A 17 -1.65 25.78 -15.29
C MET A 17 -2.91 25.28 -14.58
N PRO A 18 -3.89 24.72 -15.31
CA PRO A 18 -4.97 24.01 -14.67
C PRO A 18 -4.35 22.79 -14.03
N ILE A 19 -4.16 22.84 -12.71
CA ILE A 19 -3.97 21.66 -11.89
C ILE A 19 -5.30 20.90 -12.02
N TYR A 20 -5.40 20.04 -13.03
CA TYR A 20 -6.30 18.91 -12.96
C TYR A 20 -5.86 18.14 -11.73
N ALA A 21 -6.55 18.37 -10.61
CA ALA A 21 -6.44 17.56 -9.42
C ALA A 21 -6.88 16.15 -9.82
N GLN A 22 -5.93 15.38 -10.36
CA GLN A 22 -6.12 13.99 -10.69
C GLN A 22 -6.56 13.33 -9.39
N LYS A 23 -7.78 12.78 -9.38
CA LYS A 23 -8.35 12.18 -8.18
C LYS A 23 -7.34 11.15 -7.66
N GLN A 24 -6.77 11.45 -6.50
CA GLN A 24 -5.71 10.67 -5.89
C GLN A 24 -6.09 9.18 -5.85
N SER A 25 -5.14 8.32 -6.22
CA SER A 25 -5.35 6.86 -6.19
C SER A 25 -5.82 6.42 -4.82
N ILE A 26 -6.69 5.40 -4.74
CA ILE A 26 -7.02 4.75 -3.46
C ILE A 26 -5.74 4.22 -2.78
N LEU A 27 -4.76 3.75 -3.57
CA LEU A 27 -3.47 3.29 -3.05
C LEU A 27 -2.65 4.44 -2.47
N GLN A 28 -2.54 5.54 -3.21
CA GLN A 28 -1.86 6.76 -2.72
C GLN A 28 -2.54 7.29 -1.46
N GLY A 29 -3.88 7.35 -1.43
CA GLY A 29 -4.63 7.79 -0.25
C GLY A 29 -4.43 6.89 0.97
N LEU A 30 -4.41 5.56 0.79
CA LEU A 30 -4.10 4.62 1.88
C LEU A 30 -2.67 4.76 2.39
N LEU A 31 -1.69 4.93 1.49
CA LEU A 31 -0.29 5.09 1.86
C LEU A 31 -0.04 6.42 2.58
N GLU A 32 -0.58 7.53 2.08
CA GLU A 32 -0.46 8.83 2.73
C GLU A 32 -1.13 8.84 4.10
N LYS A 33 -2.30 8.19 4.23
CA LYS A 33 -3.00 8.06 5.52
C LYS A 33 -2.17 7.33 6.56
N HIS A 34 -1.41 6.31 6.16
CA HIS A 34 -0.61 5.46 7.05
C HIS A 34 0.89 5.77 7.01
N GLN A 35 1.32 6.84 6.33
CA GLN A 35 2.72 7.15 6.09
C GLN A 35 3.55 7.22 7.38
N THR A 36 2.98 7.78 8.46
CA THR A 36 3.63 7.86 9.77
C THR A 36 3.92 6.47 10.34
N ASN A 37 2.96 5.55 10.20
CA ASN A 37 3.05 4.21 10.76
C ASN A 37 4.08 3.37 10.02
N ILE A 38 4.06 3.45 8.68
CA ILE A 38 5.05 2.80 7.80
C ILE A 38 6.45 3.34 8.13
N TRP A 39 6.60 4.67 8.20
CA TRP A 39 7.86 5.31 8.57
C TRP A 39 8.40 4.80 9.91
N LYS A 40 7.56 4.73 10.95
CA LYS A 40 8.00 4.23 12.25
C LYS A 40 8.43 2.77 12.20
N ALA A 41 7.77 1.93 11.42
CA ALA A 41 8.20 0.54 11.24
C ALA A 41 9.55 0.44 10.52
N GLU A 42 9.78 1.23 9.48
CA GLU A 42 11.05 1.28 8.75
C GLU A 42 12.19 1.77 9.65
N GLN A 43 11.96 2.83 10.42
CA GLN A 43 12.96 3.36 11.35
C GLN A 43 13.24 2.38 12.48
N LEU A 44 12.22 1.69 13.00
CA LEU A 44 12.42 0.64 14.00
C LEU A 44 13.29 -0.49 13.42
N SER A 45 13.03 -0.91 12.18
CA SER A 45 13.84 -1.91 11.48
C SER A 45 15.30 -1.47 11.35
N LYS A 46 15.54 -0.21 10.95
CA LYS A 46 16.89 0.37 10.88
C LYS A 46 17.59 0.43 12.25
N GLN A 47 16.84 0.76 13.31
CA GLN A 47 17.38 0.76 14.68
C GLN A 47 17.72 -0.66 15.15
N LEU A 48 16.89 -1.66 14.85
CA LEU A 48 17.14 -3.06 15.21
C LEU A 48 18.41 -3.61 14.56
N LEU A 49 18.65 -3.28 13.28
CA LEU A 49 19.90 -3.59 12.59
C LEU A 49 21.11 -2.95 13.29
N LYS A 50 21.00 -1.68 13.69
CA LYS A 50 22.06 -0.99 14.48
C LYS A 50 22.30 -1.62 15.85
N GLN A 51 21.29 -2.29 16.42
CA GLN A 51 21.39 -3.01 17.70
C GLN A 51 21.89 -4.47 17.54
N GLY A 52 22.36 -4.84 16.35
CA GLY A 52 22.99 -6.14 16.10
C GLY A 52 22.09 -7.22 15.52
N ALA A 53 20.89 -6.88 15.03
CA ALA A 53 20.13 -7.79 14.18
C ALA A 53 20.89 -8.03 12.86
N GLN A 54 20.88 -9.27 12.37
CA GLN A 54 21.48 -9.62 11.09
C GLN A 54 20.59 -9.20 9.91
N SER A 55 19.28 -9.42 10.06
CA SER A 55 18.28 -8.98 9.11
C SER A 55 16.96 -8.69 9.83
N VAL A 56 16.12 -7.87 9.18
CA VAL A 56 14.76 -7.57 9.63
C VAL A 56 13.85 -7.68 8.42
N ASP A 57 13.04 -8.73 8.39
CA ASP A 57 11.96 -8.84 7.41
C ASP A 57 10.77 -8.06 7.95
N TRP A 58 10.15 -7.23 7.12
CA TRP A 58 8.94 -6.52 7.51
C TRP A 58 7.81 -6.71 6.52
N LYS A 59 6.60 -6.74 7.05
CA LYS A 59 5.36 -6.78 6.29
C LYS A 59 4.39 -5.80 6.93
N ALA A 60 3.86 -4.86 6.15
CA ALA A 60 2.77 -4.01 6.59
C ALA A 60 1.48 -4.40 5.86
N GLU A 61 0.37 -4.34 6.56
CA GLU A 61 -0.97 -4.54 6.04
C GLU A 61 -1.81 -3.33 6.42
N LEU A 62 -2.31 -2.60 5.44
CA LEU A 62 -3.03 -1.35 5.62
C LEU A 62 -4.44 -1.49 5.07
N TRP A 63 -5.41 -0.92 5.75
CA TRP A 63 -6.79 -0.78 5.28
C TRP A 63 -7.31 0.60 5.66
N GLU A 64 -8.52 0.92 5.21
CA GLU A 64 -9.10 2.27 5.39
C GLU A 64 -9.04 2.76 6.84
N LEU A 65 -9.29 1.89 7.82
CA LEU A 65 -9.41 2.30 9.23
C LEU A 65 -8.21 1.97 10.10
N GLY A 66 -7.25 1.20 9.61
CA GLY A 66 -6.23 0.64 10.48
C GLY A 66 -5.08 0.02 9.71
N TYR A 67 -4.14 -0.52 10.48
CA TYR A 67 -2.96 -1.16 9.96
C TYR A 67 -2.42 -2.21 10.93
N GLU A 68 -1.61 -3.11 10.39
CA GLU A 68 -0.79 -4.07 11.12
C GLU A 68 0.59 -4.12 10.46
N VAL A 69 1.65 -4.01 11.25
CA VAL A 69 3.02 -4.27 10.78
C VAL A 69 3.61 -5.40 11.61
N VAL A 70 4.24 -6.35 10.93
CA VAL A 70 5.03 -7.42 11.54
C VAL A 70 6.48 -7.25 11.13
N LEU A 71 7.38 -7.16 12.11
CA LEU A 71 8.83 -7.22 11.93
C LEU A 71 9.33 -8.57 12.44
N LYS A 72 10.03 -9.33 11.62
CA LYS A 72 10.75 -10.55 12.00
C LYS A 72 12.24 -10.26 12.02
N VAL A 73 12.79 -10.24 13.21
CA VAL A 73 14.19 -9.87 13.47
C VAL A 73 14.99 -11.14 13.62
N HIS A 74 15.98 -11.32 12.74
CA HIS A 74 16.88 -12.47 12.78
C HIS A 74 18.17 -12.08 13.49
N THR A 75 18.54 -12.85 14.50
CA THR A 75 19.75 -12.64 15.28
C THR A 75 20.80 -13.70 14.98
N SER A 76 22.07 -13.41 15.30
CA SER A 76 23.19 -14.34 15.12
C SER A 76 23.06 -15.67 15.86
N LYS A 77 22.11 -15.78 16.79
CA LYS A 77 21.85 -16.97 17.62
C LYS A 77 20.68 -17.84 17.11
N GLN A 78 20.24 -17.66 15.85
CA GLN A 78 19.04 -18.29 15.26
C GLN A 78 17.71 -17.94 15.96
N GLU A 79 17.72 -17.08 16.98
CA GLU A 79 16.50 -16.60 17.64
C GLU A 79 15.81 -15.57 16.73
N VAL A 80 14.56 -15.87 16.37
CA VAL A 80 13.66 -14.95 15.66
C VAL A 80 12.84 -14.20 16.71
N MET A 81 12.97 -12.87 16.71
CA MET A 81 12.09 -11.99 17.49
C MET A 81 11.04 -11.40 16.57
N GLU A 82 9.77 -11.48 16.97
CA GLU A 82 8.66 -10.90 16.23
C GLU A 82 8.14 -9.66 16.95
N ILE A 83 8.02 -8.56 16.23
CA ILE A 83 7.45 -7.30 16.74
C ILE A 83 6.22 -7.01 15.91
N TYR A 84 5.08 -6.83 16.56
CA TYR A 84 3.87 -6.41 15.89
C TYR A 84 3.49 -4.99 16.32
N LEU A 85 3.02 -4.19 15.36
CA LEU A 85 2.50 -2.84 15.53
C LEU A 85 1.11 -2.80 14.90
N GLU A 86 0.04 -2.64 15.68
CA GLU A 86 -1.32 -2.59 15.13
C GLU A 86 -2.12 -1.38 15.63
N SER A 87 -3.01 -0.88 14.78
CA SER A 87 -4.15 -0.05 15.18
C SER A 87 -5.33 -0.42 14.31
N ARG A 88 -6.50 -0.70 14.91
CA ARG A 88 -7.67 -1.19 14.16
C ARG A 88 -8.61 -0.07 13.74
N LEU A 89 -8.54 1.06 14.43
CA LEU A 89 -9.36 2.24 14.19
C LEU A 89 -8.49 3.51 14.25
N PRO A 90 -8.85 4.58 13.51
CA PRO A 90 -8.01 5.80 13.48
C PRO A 90 -7.87 6.48 14.85
N SER A 91 -8.82 6.27 15.75
CA SER A 91 -8.81 6.82 17.12
C SER A 91 -8.01 5.98 18.11
N GLU A 92 -7.59 4.77 17.74
CA GLU A 92 -6.82 3.89 18.62
C GLU A 92 -5.32 4.16 18.50
N ALA A 93 -4.67 4.35 19.64
CA ALA A 93 -3.22 4.39 19.70
C ALA A 93 -2.63 3.06 19.21
N THR A 94 -1.48 3.13 18.54
CA THR A 94 -0.76 1.93 18.11
C THR A 94 -0.39 1.06 19.30
N ARG A 95 -0.79 -0.21 19.23
CA ARG A 95 -0.37 -1.26 20.15
C ARG A 95 0.94 -1.87 19.64
N LEU A 96 1.84 -2.13 20.58
CA LEU A 96 3.14 -2.76 20.32
C LEU A 96 3.25 -4.00 21.20
N TYR A 97 3.60 -5.12 20.58
CA TYR A 97 3.78 -6.43 21.22
C TYR A 97 4.99 -7.10 20.61
N VAL A 98 5.78 -7.75 21.46
CA VAL A 98 7.05 -8.36 21.10
C VAL A 98 7.09 -9.79 21.62
N ASN A 99 7.51 -10.70 20.75
CA ASN A 99 7.78 -12.09 21.08
C ASN A 99 9.27 -12.37 20.85
N PRO A 100 10.05 -12.77 21.87
CA PRO A 100 9.63 -13.03 23.25
C PRO A 100 9.34 -11.76 24.05
N GLN A 101 8.40 -11.88 25.02
CA GLN A 101 7.91 -10.76 25.84
C GLN A 101 9.03 -10.09 26.67
N THR A 102 10.12 -10.81 26.94
CA THR A 102 11.31 -10.27 27.62
C THR A 102 11.95 -9.09 26.86
N LYS A 103 11.70 -8.96 25.55
CA LYS A 103 12.18 -7.87 24.71
C LYS A 103 11.18 -6.70 24.60
N GLN A 104 10.00 -6.79 25.21
CA GLN A 104 8.94 -5.79 25.09
C GLN A 104 9.39 -4.38 25.49
N ALA A 105 9.97 -4.22 26.68
CA ALA A 105 10.37 -2.91 27.20
C ALA A 105 11.44 -2.20 26.36
N PRO A 106 12.58 -2.83 26.00
CA PRO A 106 13.60 -2.15 25.19
C PRO A 106 13.09 -1.80 23.79
N ILE A 107 12.29 -2.66 23.15
CA ILE A 107 11.71 -2.35 21.84
C ILE A 107 10.68 -1.21 21.92
N ALA A 108 9.86 -1.18 22.98
CA ALA A 108 8.92 -0.08 23.19
C ALA A 108 9.64 1.26 23.37
N GLN A 109 10.82 1.28 24.00
CA GLN A 109 11.64 2.49 24.13
C GLN A 109 12.19 2.95 22.77
N LEU A 110 12.73 2.04 21.97
CA LEU A 110 13.18 2.33 20.60
C LEU A 110 12.04 2.93 19.76
N TYR A 111 10.87 2.31 19.77
CA TYR A 111 9.70 2.77 19.01
C TYR A 111 9.19 4.16 19.44
N LYS A 112 9.28 4.50 20.73
CA LYS A 112 8.90 5.83 21.25
C LYS A 112 9.90 6.91 20.86
N ALA A 113 11.18 6.56 20.70
CA ALA A 113 12.24 7.51 20.34
C ALA A 113 12.24 7.91 18.85
N ILE A 114 11.46 7.22 18.00
CA ILE A 114 11.39 7.52 16.57
C ILE A 114 10.66 8.83 16.33
N SER A 115 11.36 9.79 15.71
CA SER A 115 10.79 11.06 15.26
C SER A 115 9.70 10.84 14.22
N THR A 116 8.64 11.63 14.33
CA THR A 116 7.53 11.69 13.39
C THR A 116 7.49 13.03 12.65
N ASP A 117 8.60 13.78 12.54
CA ASP A 117 8.59 14.99 11.71
C ASP A 117 8.29 14.64 10.24
N ASN A 118 7.37 15.39 9.61
CA ASN A 118 6.96 15.24 8.22
C ASN A 118 8.11 15.50 7.24
N THR A 119 9.04 16.39 7.58
CA THR A 119 10.15 16.77 6.68
C THR A 119 11.13 15.64 6.38
N GLN A 120 11.12 14.58 7.20
CA GLN A 120 12.01 13.43 7.08
C GLN A 120 11.35 12.21 6.42
N ARG A 121 10.06 12.28 6.07
CA ARG A 121 9.26 11.14 5.61
C ARG A 121 9.29 10.96 4.09
N ALA A 122 10.46 10.63 3.56
CA ALA A 122 10.55 10.06 2.22
C ALA A 122 10.31 8.55 2.32
N ASN A 123 9.10 8.08 1.99
CA ASN A 123 8.82 6.65 1.91
C ASN A 123 9.25 6.15 0.53
N GLU A 124 10.20 5.22 0.49
CA GLU A 124 10.71 4.60 -0.74
C GLU A 124 9.57 3.99 -1.58
N TRP A 125 8.48 3.54 -0.95
CA TRP A 125 7.29 3.05 -1.63
C TRP A 125 6.46 4.12 -2.31
N LEU A 126 6.29 5.28 -1.66
CA LEU A 126 5.63 6.42 -2.27
C LEU A 126 6.41 6.84 -3.52
N HIS A 127 7.74 6.98 -3.39
CA HIS A 127 8.61 7.28 -4.53
C HIS A 127 8.57 6.22 -5.63
N TYR A 128 8.59 4.93 -5.27
CA TYR A 128 8.50 3.84 -6.24
C TYR A 128 7.18 3.88 -7.00
N LEU A 129 6.06 4.04 -6.31
CA LEU A 129 4.75 4.15 -6.96
C LEU A 129 4.62 5.40 -7.83
N ASP A 130 5.10 6.55 -7.34
CA ASP A 130 5.10 7.81 -8.09
C ASP A 130 5.97 7.71 -9.37
N SER A 131 7.01 6.87 -9.35
CA SER A 131 7.82 6.56 -10.54
C SER A 131 7.11 5.63 -11.55
N LYS A 132 5.97 5.05 -11.19
CA LYS A 132 5.19 4.11 -12.03
C LYS A 132 3.76 4.61 -12.29
N PRO A 133 3.57 5.84 -12.85
CA PRO A 133 2.27 6.47 -12.99
C PRO A 133 1.28 5.65 -13.84
N LYS A 134 1.76 4.95 -14.88
CA LYS A 134 0.94 4.09 -15.74
C LYS A 134 0.36 2.88 -14.99
N LEU A 135 1.16 2.25 -14.12
CA LEU A 135 0.70 1.10 -13.32
C LEU A 135 -0.34 1.54 -12.29
N LEU A 136 -0.12 2.70 -11.67
CA LEU A 136 -1.10 3.33 -10.78
C LEU A 136 -2.41 3.64 -11.51
N GLU A 137 -2.33 4.16 -12.75
CA GLU A 137 -3.52 4.43 -13.56
C GLU A 137 -4.32 3.16 -13.84
N ILE A 138 -3.65 2.07 -14.24
CA ILE A 138 -4.30 0.77 -14.49
C ILE A 138 -4.96 0.25 -13.21
N ALA A 139 -4.22 0.24 -12.09
CA ALA A 139 -4.76 -0.19 -10.80
C ALA A 139 -5.98 0.64 -10.40
N ASN A 140 -5.94 1.97 -10.59
CA ASN A 140 -7.07 2.86 -10.31
C ASN A 140 -8.31 2.55 -11.16
N LYS A 141 -8.13 2.29 -12.46
CA LYS A 141 -9.24 1.91 -13.35
C LYS A 141 -9.86 0.57 -12.94
N ILE A 142 -9.08 -0.37 -12.40
CA ILE A 142 -9.61 -1.61 -11.83
C ILE A 142 -10.37 -1.31 -10.53
N PHE A 143 -9.79 -0.55 -9.61
CA PHE A 143 -10.44 -0.25 -8.32
C PHE A 143 -11.69 0.62 -8.44
N SER A 144 -11.83 1.46 -9.48
CA SER A 144 -13.09 2.17 -9.72
C SER A 144 -14.24 1.22 -10.03
N HIS A 145 -13.93 -0.04 -10.37
CA HIS A 145 -14.89 -1.12 -10.56
C HIS A 145 -15.03 -2.01 -9.33
N CYS A 146 -14.34 -1.73 -8.22
CA CYS A 146 -14.55 -2.40 -6.94
C CYS A 146 -15.53 -1.59 -6.10
N ASP A 147 -16.59 -2.24 -5.62
CA ASP A 147 -17.52 -1.58 -4.70
C ASP A 147 -16.96 -1.67 -3.27
N TYR A 148 -16.82 -0.53 -2.58
CA TYR A 148 -16.41 -0.33 -1.17
C TYR A 148 -14.94 -0.10 -0.79
N LYS A 149 -14.78 0.75 0.25
CA LYS A 149 -13.51 1.18 0.87
C LYS A 149 -13.02 0.27 2.00
N GLN A 150 -13.87 -0.59 2.58
CA GLN A 150 -13.51 -1.44 3.74
C GLN A 150 -12.96 -2.82 3.37
N THR A 151 -12.82 -3.09 2.08
CA THR A 151 -12.54 -4.40 1.48
C THR A 151 -11.13 -4.49 0.92
N ILE A 152 -10.45 -3.35 0.80
CA ILE A 152 -9.10 -3.22 0.24
C ILE A 152 -8.10 -3.29 1.38
N LYS A 153 -7.25 -4.31 1.31
CA LYS A 153 -6.11 -4.53 2.20
C LYS A 153 -4.83 -4.42 1.37
N LEU A 154 -4.06 -3.38 1.65
CA LEU A 154 -2.76 -3.12 1.03
C LEU A 154 -1.68 -3.81 1.86
N SER A 155 -1.06 -4.84 1.32
CA SER A 155 0.12 -5.49 1.88
C SER A 155 1.38 -4.91 1.25
N LEU A 156 2.27 -4.36 2.07
CA LEU A 156 3.60 -3.92 1.69
C LEU A 156 4.62 -4.94 2.18
N GLN A 157 5.49 -5.39 1.30
CA GLN A 157 6.63 -6.26 1.57
C GLN A 157 7.85 -5.71 0.83
N SER A 158 9.06 -6.07 1.23
CA SER A 158 10.28 -5.73 0.48
C SER A 158 10.13 -6.00 -1.02
N GLN A 159 10.15 -4.94 -1.83
CA GLN A 159 10.00 -4.98 -3.30
C GLN A 159 8.66 -5.48 -3.87
N ALA A 160 7.60 -5.67 -3.06
CA ALA A 160 6.26 -5.94 -3.54
C ALA A 160 5.15 -5.15 -2.80
N ILE A 161 4.21 -4.61 -3.58
CA ILE A 161 2.93 -4.10 -3.10
C ILE A 161 1.86 -5.06 -3.57
N GLN A 162 1.11 -5.66 -2.65
CA GLN A 162 -0.04 -6.50 -2.97
C GLN A 162 -1.32 -5.84 -2.48
N VAL A 163 -2.27 -5.65 -3.36
CA VAL A 163 -3.61 -5.17 -3.00
C VAL A 163 -4.55 -6.35 -3.01
N ASN A 164 -5.10 -6.69 -1.86
CA ASN A 164 -6.13 -7.70 -1.71
C ASN A 164 -7.48 -6.99 -1.60
N TYR A 165 -8.37 -7.17 -2.56
CA TYR A 165 -9.77 -6.78 -2.41
C TYR A 165 -10.60 -8.02 -2.09
N THR A 166 -11.29 -7.98 -0.95
CA THR A 166 -12.22 -9.03 -0.50
C THR A 166 -13.53 -8.35 -0.11
N ASN A 167 -14.69 -8.75 -0.64
CA ASN A 167 -15.95 -8.12 -0.24
C ASN A 167 -16.40 -8.53 1.18
N TRP A 168 -15.99 -7.77 2.20
CA TRP A 168 -16.29 -7.97 3.63
C TRP A 168 -17.71 -7.59 4.08
N LYS A 169 -18.58 -6.99 3.23
CA LYS A 169 -19.92 -6.58 3.70
C LYS A 169 -20.82 -7.73 4.20
N ASN A 170 -20.45 -8.98 3.89
CA ASN A 170 -21.14 -10.15 4.44
C ASN A 170 -20.53 -10.67 5.77
N ALA A 171 -19.38 -10.16 6.22
CA ALA A 171 -18.48 -10.75 7.23
C ALA A 171 -19.02 -10.92 8.65
N ARG A 172 -20.02 -10.14 9.08
CA ARG A 172 -20.67 -10.38 10.38
C ARG A 172 -21.36 -11.75 10.44
N SER A 173 -21.71 -12.35 9.29
CA SER A 173 -22.29 -13.70 9.20
C SER A 173 -21.30 -14.81 8.79
N ILE A 174 -20.01 -14.46 8.55
CA ILE A 174 -19.02 -15.35 7.89
C ILE A 174 -18.16 -16.13 8.90
N ARG A 175 -18.13 -15.75 10.18
CA ARG A 175 -17.29 -16.43 11.20
C ARG A 175 -17.52 -17.95 11.29
N HIS A 176 -18.66 -18.43 10.81
CA HIS A 176 -19.06 -19.85 10.84
C HIS A 176 -19.43 -20.45 9.47
N LYS A 177 -19.33 -19.70 8.36
CA LYS A 177 -19.71 -20.19 7.02
C LYS A 177 -18.48 -20.51 6.19
N LYS A 178 -18.12 -21.80 6.12
CA LYS A 178 -16.97 -22.32 5.36
C LYS A 178 -17.10 -22.19 3.82
N ASN A 179 -18.32 -22.01 3.30
CA ASN A 179 -18.63 -22.10 1.87
C ASN A 179 -19.19 -20.81 1.25
N TYR A 180 -18.92 -19.64 1.86
CA TYR A 180 -19.29 -18.37 1.23
C TYR A 180 -18.16 -17.91 0.32
N HIS A 181 -18.45 -17.87 -0.97
CA HIS A 181 -17.48 -17.59 -1.99
C HIS A 181 -17.22 -16.09 -2.15
N MET A 182 -15.95 -15.70 -2.03
CA MET A 182 -15.53 -14.30 -2.04
C MET A 182 -14.91 -13.95 -3.40
N LEU A 183 -15.28 -12.77 -3.92
CA LEU A 183 -14.48 -12.08 -4.92
C LEU A 183 -13.11 -11.80 -4.29
N LYS A 184 -12.04 -12.28 -4.92
CA LYS A 184 -10.67 -11.97 -4.54
C LYS A 184 -9.94 -11.40 -5.74
N LEU A 185 -9.47 -10.17 -5.59
CA LEU A 185 -8.60 -9.50 -6.54
C LEU A 185 -7.27 -9.25 -5.84
N ASP A 186 -6.20 -9.77 -6.44
CA ASP A 186 -4.82 -9.54 -6.03
C ASP A 186 -4.14 -8.70 -7.12
N ILE A 187 -3.75 -7.47 -6.80
CA ILE A 187 -2.87 -6.66 -7.65
C ILE A 187 -1.49 -6.62 -7.01
N THR A 188 -0.50 -7.21 -7.66
CA THR A 188 0.89 -7.20 -7.19
C THR A 188 1.73 -6.31 -8.08
N ILE A 189 2.37 -5.29 -7.51
CA ILE A 189 3.34 -4.41 -8.18
C ILE A 189 4.70 -4.66 -7.53
N MET A 190 5.69 -5.10 -8.29
CA MET A 190 7.02 -5.44 -7.79
C MET A 190 8.13 -4.97 -8.73
N ALA A 191 9.35 -4.88 -8.19
CA ALA A 191 10.52 -4.41 -8.95
C ALA A 191 10.81 -5.28 -10.19
N LYS A 192 10.55 -6.59 -10.11
CA LYS A 192 10.64 -7.53 -11.24
C LYS A 192 9.73 -8.73 -10.99
N LEU A 193 8.80 -9.00 -11.91
CA LEU A 193 7.95 -10.18 -11.84
C LEU A 193 8.75 -11.47 -12.09
N SER A 194 8.48 -12.51 -11.31
CA SER A 194 8.75 -13.89 -11.71
C SER A 194 7.65 -14.34 -12.68
N ASN A 195 7.96 -15.32 -13.55
CA ASN A 195 7.06 -15.79 -14.62
C ASN A 195 5.59 -15.83 -14.18
N ALA A 196 4.71 -15.16 -14.94
CA ALA A 196 3.30 -15.11 -14.62
C ALA A 196 2.70 -16.52 -14.55
N SER A 197 1.90 -16.76 -13.51
CA SER A 197 1.09 -17.97 -13.42
C SER A 197 0.01 -17.95 -14.50
N PHE A 198 -0.43 -19.14 -14.95
CA PHE A 198 -1.45 -19.29 -16.00
C PHE A 198 -2.79 -18.58 -15.73
N GLN A 199 -3.05 -18.13 -14.50
CA GLN A 199 -4.29 -17.47 -14.08
C GLN A 199 -4.13 -15.97 -13.82
N ALA A 200 -3.02 -15.37 -14.23
CA ALA A 200 -2.73 -13.97 -13.98
C ALA A 200 -2.63 -13.14 -15.27
N PHE A 201 -3.06 -11.89 -15.18
CA PHE A 201 -2.89 -10.86 -16.20
C PHE A 201 -1.63 -10.08 -15.89
N GLN A 202 -0.69 -10.04 -16.84
CA GLN A 202 0.58 -9.33 -16.67
C GLN A 202 0.52 -7.98 -17.38
N PHE A 203 0.93 -6.93 -16.68
CA PHE A 203 1.03 -5.56 -17.17
C PHE A 203 2.50 -5.14 -17.06
N GLY A 204 3.20 -5.20 -18.19
CA GLY A 204 4.64 -4.97 -18.27
C GLY A 204 5.47 -5.94 -17.41
N GLU A 205 6.65 -5.49 -17.00
CA GLU A 205 7.58 -6.31 -16.19
C GLU A 205 7.34 -6.23 -14.68
N HIS A 206 6.39 -5.40 -14.25
CA HIS A 206 6.29 -4.95 -12.86
C HIS A 206 4.93 -5.21 -12.21
N MET A 207 3.86 -5.45 -12.96
CA MET A 207 2.51 -5.61 -12.38
C MET A 207 1.82 -6.90 -12.83
N GLN A 208 1.28 -7.62 -11.86
CA GLN A 208 0.50 -8.83 -12.06
C GLN A 208 -0.86 -8.67 -11.37
N VAL A 209 -1.92 -9.06 -12.06
CA VAL A 209 -3.29 -9.04 -11.55
C VAL A 209 -3.86 -10.44 -11.58
N THR A 210 -4.24 -10.96 -10.42
CA THR A 210 -4.94 -12.24 -10.30
C THR A 210 -6.35 -11.96 -9.81
N PHE A 211 -7.33 -12.57 -10.45
CA PHE A 211 -8.73 -12.40 -10.09
C PHE A 211 -9.41 -13.76 -10.00
N SER A 212 -10.01 -14.06 -8.84
CA SER A 212 -10.82 -15.24 -8.63
C SER A 212 -12.22 -14.84 -8.18
N ASP A 213 -13.22 -15.29 -8.92
CA ASP A 213 -14.62 -15.18 -8.55
C ASP A 213 -15.20 -16.58 -8.33
N HIS A 214 -15.45 -16.91 -7.07
CA HIS A 214 -16.12 -18.15 -6.71
C HIS A 214 -17.63 -17.94 -6.45
N SER A 215 -18.15 -16.72 -6.63
CA SER A 215 -19.51 -16.34 -6.24
C SER A 215 -20.57 -17.24 -6.87
N THR A 216 -21.68 -17.42 -6.14
CA THR A 216 -22.86 -18.12 -6.68
C THR A 216 -23.36 -17.42 -7.95
N GLN A 217 -23.98 -18.16 -8.88
CA GLN A 217 -24.45 -17.60 -10.18
C GLN A 217 -25.24 -16.29 -10.03
N GLN A 218 -26.07 -16.18 -8.99
CA GLN A 218 -26.87 -14.99 -8.69
C GLN A 218 -26.04 -13.74 -8.32
N ASN A 219 -24.78 -13.90 -7.91
CA ASN A 219 -23.90 -12.82 -7.43
C ASN A 219 -22.67 -12.58 -8.34
N ARG A 220 -22.54 -13.30 -9.47
CA ARG A 220 -21.37 -13.20 -10.37
C ARG A 220 -21.26 -11.88 -11.13
N ARG A 221 -22.34 -11.11 -11.22
CA ARG A 221 -22.39 -9.86 -12.01
C ARG A 221 -21.27 -8.89 -11.64
N GLU A 222 -20.95 -8.77 -10.35
CA GLU A 222 -19.84 -7.93 -9.88
C GLU A 222 -18.48 -8.47 -10.32
N GLY A 223 -18.27 -9.79 -10.21
CA GLY A 223 -17.01 -10.38 -10.62
C GLY A 223 -16.79 -10.38 -12.12
N GLU A 224 -17.85 -10.61 -12.91
CA GLU A 224 -17.84 -10.46 -14.36
C GLU A 224 -17.49 -9.03 -14.79
N ARG A 225 -18.05 -8.02 -14.12
CA ARG A 225 -17.76 -6.61 -14.39
C ARG A 225 -16.29 -6.26 -14.12
N ILE A 226 -15.74 -6.71 -12.99
CA ILE A 226 -14.33 -6.50 -12.64
C ILE A 226 -13.41 -7.24 -13.64
N LEU A 227 -13.69 -8.52 -13.92
CA LEU A 227 -12.89 -9.32 -14.85
C LEU A 227 -12.93 -8.77 -16.27
N ALA A 228 -14.09 -8.31 -16.74
CA ALA A 228 -14.22 -7.66 -18.04
C ALA A 228 -13.31 -6.42 -18.13
N LYS A 229 -13.28 -5.61 -17.06
CA LYS A 229 -12.40 -4.45 -17.02
C LYS A 229 -10.92 -4.81 -17.02
N ILE A 230 -10.52 -5.84 -16.28
CA ILE A 230 -9.13 -6.33 -16.27
C ILE A 230 -8.71 -6.79 -17.68
N LYS A 231 -9.57 -7.55 -18.37
CA LYS A 231 -9.32 -8.01 -19.74
C LYS A 231 -9.20 -6.87 -20.74
N GLU A 232 -10.10 -5.89 -20.66
CA GLU A 232 -10.07 -4.68 -21.49
C GLU A 232 -8.73 -3.94 -21.32
N LEU A 233 -8.32 -3.69 -20.07
CA LEU A 233 -7.06 -3.01 -19.78
C LEU A 233 -5.84 -3.84 -20.21
N HIS A 234 -5.89 -5.16 -20.05
CA HIS A 234 -4.80 -6.04 -20.47
C HIS A 234 -4.62 -6.05 -21.99
N GLN A 235 -5.71 -5.95 -22.76
CA GLN A 235 -5.63 -5.78 -24.22
C GLN A 235 -5.01 -4.43 -24.61
N GLN A 236 -5.30 -3.37 -23.84
CA GLN A 236 -4.80 -2.03 -24.10
C GLN A 236 -3.33 -1.84 -23.68
N PHE A 237 -2.87 -2.52 -22.61
CA PHE A 237 -1.60 -2.19 -21.95
C PHE A 237 -0.70 -3.41 -21.61
N GLY A 238 -1.10 -4.64 -21.93
CA GLY A 238 -0.43 -5.86 -21.45
C GLY A 238 0.96 -6.15 -22.04
N ARG A 239 1.41 -5.40 -23.04
CA ARG A 239 2.72 -5.59 -23.72
C ARG A 239 3.72 -4.45 -23.50
N ASP A 240 3.30 -3.38 -22.83
CA ASP A 240 4.15 -2.24 -22.47
C ASP A 240 4.70 -2.40 -21.06
#